data_AF-A0A0F9M683-F1
#
_entry.id   AF-A0A0F9M683-F1
#
_cell.length_a   1.000
_cell.length_b   1.000
_cell.length_c   1.000
_cell.angle_alpha   90.00
_cell.angle_beta   90.00
_cell.angle_gamma   90.00
#
_symmetry.space_group_name_H-M   'P 1'
#
loop_
_entity.id
_entity.type
_entity.pdbx_description
1 polymer ?
#
loop_
_entity_poly.entity_id
_entity_poly.type
_entity_poly.pdbx_seq_one_letter_code
_entity_poly.pdbx_strand_id
1 'polypeptide(L)' 'MPSDHDQIPATRCAFCREPVDIETCLRDHAFFYCSPNCKLGRERAYDKYVDPLGRHSNPDRIATHD' A
#
# COMPACT_ATOMS: atom_id res chain seq x y z
N MET A 1 27.20 26.94 -11.70
CA MET A 1 25.90 26.84 -11.01
C MET A 1 25.49 25.39 -11.08
N PRO A 2 25.33 24.67 -9.96
CA PRO A 2 24.85 23.29 -10.01
C PRO A 2 23.40 23.31 -10.51
N SER A 3 23.08 22.44 -11.48
CA SER A 3 21.71 22.16 -11.91
C SER A 3 21.00 21.42 -10.78
N ASP A 4 20.51 22.19 -9.82
CA ASP A 4 19.90 21.68 -8.60
C ASP A 4 18.46 21.23 -8.90
N HIS A 5 18.32 19.92 -8.97
CA HIS A 5 17.19 19.20 -8.39
C HIS A 5 15.80 19.54 -8.95
N ASP A 6 15.59 19.22 -10.22
CA ASP A 6 14.34 18.57 -10.65
C ASP A 6 14.31 17.15 -10.05
N GLN A 7 14.30 17.07 -8.72
CA GLN A 7 14.00 15.86 -7.99
C GLN A 7 12.55 15.99 -7.55
N ILE A 8 11.62 15.97 -8.52
CA ILE A 8 10.23 15.66 -8.20
C ILE A 8 10.30 14.31 -7.48
N PRO A 9 9.90 14.23 -6.20
CA PRO A 9 10.01 12.98 -5.44
C PRO A 9 9.28 11.91 -6.25
N ALA A 10 10.03 10.95 -6.79
CA ALA A 10 9.49 9.93 -7.68
C ALA A 10 8.30 9.30 -6.97
N THR A 11 7.11 9.52 -7.52
CA THR A 11 5.89 8.97 -6.96
C THR A 11 6.03 7.45 -6.99
N ARG A 12 5.84 6.79 -5.85
CA ARG A 12 6.00 5.33 -5.73
C ARG A 12 4.66 4.64 -5.65
N CYS A 13 4.57 3.45 -6.25
CA CYS A 13 3.44 2.56 -6.11
C CYS A 13 3.19 2.27 -4.62
N ALA A 14 1.95 2.46 -4.17
CA ALA A 14 1.63 2.32 -2.77
C ALA A 14 1.57 0.84 -2.30
N PHE A 15 1.63 -0.11 -3.24
CA PHE A 15 1.71 -1.55 -2.94
C PHE A 15 3.15 -2.09 -3.08
N CYS A 16 3.72 -2.11 -4.29
CA CYS A 16 5.06 -2.69 -4.54
C CYS A 16 6.25 -1.74 -4.32
N ARG A 17 6.00 -0.45 -4.02
CA ARG A 17 7.03 0.60 -3.80
C ARG A 17 7.91 0.94 -5.00
N GLU A 18 7.64 0.37 -6.17
CA GLU A 18 8.31 0.73 -7.42
C GLU A 18 7.98 2.16 -7.85
N PRO A 19 8.89 2.85 -8.55
CA PRO A 19 8.59 4.16 -9.13
C PRO A 19 7.43 4.05 -10.12
N VAL A 20 6.55 5.04 -10.11
CA VAL A 20 5.44 5.15 -11.06
C VAL A 20 5.47 6.52 -11.72
N ASP A 21 5.08 6.52 -12.99
CA ASP A 21 4.92 7.72 -13.77
C ASP A 21 3.58 8.39 -13.43
N ILE A 22 3.59 9.67 -13.06
CA ILE A 22 2.41 10.37 -12.54
C ILE A 22 1.34 10.55 -13.63
N GLU A 23 1.74 10.69 -14.89
CA GLU A 23 0.83 10.92 -16.01
C GLU A 23 0.06 9.65 -16.41
N THR A 24 0.68 8.48 -16.24
CA THR A 24 0.15 7.19 -16.68
C THR A 24 -0.28 6.25 -15.55
N CYS A 25 0.05 6.55 -14.29
CA CYS A 25 -0.32 5.70 -13.17
C CYS A 25 -1.81 5.69 -12.86
N LEU A 26 -2.25 4.63 -12.17
CA LEU A 26 -3.58 4.56 -11.59
C LEU A 26 -3.61 5.34 -10.28
N ARG A 27 -4.50 6.33 -10.19
CA ARG A 27 -4.71 7.13 -8.99
C ARG A 27 -5.97 6.69 -8.25
N ASP A 28 -5.87 6.46 -6.96
CA ASP A 28 -7.01 6.18 -6.08
C ASP A 28 -6.82 6.93 -4.76
N HIS A 29 -7.73 7.87 -4.48
CA HIS A 29 -7.62 8.82 -3.38
C HIS A 29 -6.23 9.51 -3.33
N ALA A 30 -5.46 9.26 -2.27
CA ALA A 30 -4.13 9.82 -2.02
C ALA A 30 -2.99 8.87 -2.45
N PHE A 31 -3.30 7.82 -3.21
CA PHE A 31 -2.37 6.75 -3.54
C PHE A 31 -2.21 6.55 -5.05
N PHE A 32 -1.02 6.11 -5.42
CA PHE A 32 -0.62 5.86 -6.80
C PHE A 32 -0.24 4.39 -6.98
N TYR A 33 -0.61 3.79 -8.10
CA TYR A 33 -0.41 2.38 -8.38
C TYR A 33 0.18 2.17 -9.78
N CYS A 34 1.16 1.28 -9.89
CA CYS A 34 1.76 0.91 -11.18
C CYS A 34 0.85 0.04 -12.05
N SER A 35 -0.14 -0.65 -11.45
CA SER A 35 -1.04 -1.55 -12.15
C SER A 35 -2.36 -1.75 -11.38
N PRO A 36 -3.44 -2.17 -12.07
CA PRO A 36 -4.71 -2.51 -11.43
C PRO A 36 -4.57 -3.63 -10.39
N ASN A 37 -3.67 -4.58 -10.63
CA ASN A 37 -3.38 -5.67 -9.70
C ASN A 37 -2.77 -5.16 -8.39
N CYS A 38 -1.91 -4.14 -8.44
CA CYS A 38 -1.36 -3.51 -7.24
C CYS A 38 -2.41 -2.76 -6.43
N LYS A 39 -3.40 -2.14 -7.10
CA LYS A 39 -4.56 -1.54 -6.43
C LYS A 39 -5.38 -2.60 -5.70
N LEU A 40 -5.82 -3.63 -6.43
CA LEU A 40 -6.60 -4.74 -5.88
C LEU A 40 -5.87 -5.47 -4.74
N GLY A 41 -4.56 -5.69 -4.90
CA GLY A 41 -3.72 -6.33 -3.88
C GLY A 41 -3.72 -5.53 -2.57
N ARG A 42 -3.69 -4.20 -2.67
CA ARG A 42 -3.77 -3.34 -1.50
C ARG A 42 -5.17 -3.28 -0.89
N GLU A 43 -6.22 -3.20 -1.70
CA GLU A 43 -7.61 -3.22 -1.21
C GLU A 43 -7.88 -4.52 -0.45
N ARG A 44 -7.45 -5.66 -0.99
CA ARG A 44 -7.56 -6.97 -0.31
C ARG A 44 -6.69 -7.08 0.93
N ALA A 45 -5.49 -6.49 0.92
CA ALA A 45 -4.65 -6.44 2.12
C ALA A 45 -5.33 -5.59 3.20
N TYR A 46 -5.87 -4.43 2.83
CA TYR A 46 -6.60 -3.55 3.75
C TYR A 46 -7.82 -4.26 4.31
N ASP A 47 -8.58 -5.00 3.50
CA ASP A 47 -9.71 -5.83 3.93
C ASP A 47 -9.28 -6.95 4.91
N LYS A 48 -8.11 -7.56 4.72
CA LYS A 48 -7.54 -8.53 5.68
C LYS A 48 -7.10 -7.91 7.01
N TYR A 49 -6.72 -6.64 7.03
CA TYR A 49 -6.28 -5.94 8.24
C TYR A 49 -7.40 -5.14 8.91
N VAL A 50 -8.45 -4.80 8.17
CA VAL A 50 -9.69 -4.22 8.66
C VAL A 50 -10.71 -5.34 8.76
N ASP A 51 -10.55 -6.17 9.78
CA ASP A 51 -11.59 -7.10 10.18
C ASP A 51 -12.86 -6.27 10.48
N PRO A 52 -13.99 -6.47 9.77
CA PRO A 52 -15.19 -5.65 9.93
C PRO A 52 -15.85 -5.79 11.32
N LEU A 53 -15.29 -6.64 12.21
CA LEU A 53 -15.75 -6.83 13.58
C LEU A 53 -14.78 -6.25 14.64
N GLY A 54 -13.71 -5.56 14.24
CA GLY A 54 -12.79 -4.91 15.18
C GLY A 54 -12.11 -5.87 16.16
N ARG A 55 -12.03 -7.16 15.84
CA ARG A 55 -11.26 -8.12 16.64
C ARG A 55 -9.83 -8.14 16.12
N HIS A 56 -8.96 -7.35 16.75
CA HIS A 56 -7.54 -7.66 16.78
C HIS A 56 -7.42 -9.14 17.21
N SER A 57 -7.08 -10.01 16.27
CA SER A 57 -6.72 -11.39 16.58
C SER A 57 -5.38 -11.33 17.30
N ASN A 58 -5.46 -11.23 18.63
CA ASN A 58 -4.31 -11.29 19.50
C ASN A 58 -3.76 -12.73 19.40
N PRO A 59 -2.55 -12.97 18.86
CA PRO A 59 -2.00 -14.32 18.72
C PRO A 59 -1.67 -14.99 20.07
N ASP A 60 -1.89 -14.30 21.20
CA ASP A 60 -1.48 -14.71 22.54
C ASP A 60 -2.45 -15.67 23.26
N ARG A 61 -3.61 -16.04 22.66
CA ARG A 61 -4.57 -16.98 23.30
C ARG A 61 -4.45 -18.43 22.85
N ILE A 62 -3.37 -18.83 22.18
CA ILE A 62 -3.05 -20.25 22.00
C ILE A 62 -2.06 -20.66 23.10
N ALA A 63 -2.50 -20.57 24.35
CA ALA A 63 -1.84 -21.22 25.47
C ALA A 63 -2.84 -22.19 26.08
N THR A 64 -2.45 -23.47 26.08
CA THR A 64 -3.00 -24.58 26.88
C THR A 64 -4.45 -24.97 26.63
N HIS A 65 -4.64 -26.04 25.84
CA HIS A 65 -5.59 -27.08 26.21
C HIS A 65 -4.81 -28.38 26.44
N ASP A 66 -5.02 -28.89 27.65
CA ASP A 66 -4.60 -30.13 28.32
C ASP A 66 -4.28 -31.32 27.40
#